data_AF-A0A4R7DRI5-F1
#
_entry.id   AF-A0A4R7DRI5-F1
#
_cell.length_a   1.000
_cell.length_b   1.000
_cell.length_c   1.000
_cell.angle_alpha   90.00
_cell.angle_beta   90.00
_cell.angle_gamma   90.00
#
_symmetry.space_group_name_H-M   'P 1'
#
loop_
_entity.id
_entity.type
_entity.pdbx_description
1 polymer ?
#
loop_
_entity_poly.entity_id
_entity_poly.type
_entity_poly.pdbx_seq_one_letter_code
_entity_poly.pdbx_strand_id
1 'polypeptide(L)'
;MRIITKKRVKNAMLQYPQWQAGLDLWCHIFSQSSLNAHSYNQIKKVMTMNAQQDEMVALGQVASAISATATEFAGTAVELFHYTYTPIQSEKELIDRAAVMDYLMDLAQHENDIVLVFANAISDRIEEFENQMEIPTVPVAEKLKMLMETRSVKQKDLKNIAPQSVISELLNGKRTVNLNQAKGFARYFNLPVSYFVE
;
A
#
# COMPACT_ATOMS: atom_id res chain seq x y z
N MET A 1 35.44 -53.23 36.16
CA MET A 1 34.57 -52.10 35.76
C MET A 1 35.27 -51.34 34.63
N ARG A 2 34.78 -51.41 33.38
CA ARG A 2 35.47 -50.76 32.25
C ARG A 2 35.13 -49.26 32.27
N ILE A 3 36.14 -48.43 32.55
CA ILE A 3 36.00 -46.97 32.53
C ILE A 3 35.86 -46.52 31.08
N ILE A 4 34.68 -46.03 30.70
CA ILE A 4 34.45 -45.43 29.39
C ILE A 4 35.07 -44.04 29.42
N THR A 5 36.13 -43.82 28.63
CA THR A 5 36.84 -42.55 28.58
C THR A 5 36.15 -41.55 27.64
N LYS A 6 36.27 -40.25 27.95
CA LYS A 6 35.71 -39.15 27.13
C LYS A 6 36.06 -39.30 25.63
N LYS A 7 37.31 -39.68 25.35
CA LYS A 7 37.83 -39.93 23.99
C LYS A 7 37.06 -41.03 23.24
N ARG A 8 36.66 -42.09 23.95
CA ARG A 8 35.96 -43.25 23.36
C ARG A 8 34.50 -42.93 23.02
N VAL A 9 33.84 -42.10 23.84
CA VAL A 9 32.47 -41.63 23.56
C VAL A 9 32.46 -40.66 22.37
N LYS A 10 33.38 -39.69 22.35
CA LYS A 10 33.54 -38.74 21.23
C LYS A 10 33.74 -39.45 19.89
N ASN A 11 34.65 -40.44 19.85
CA ASN A 11 34.92 -41.19 18.63
C ASN A 11 33.72 -42.02 18.16
N ALA A 12 32.96 -42.63 19.08
CA ALA A 12 31.75 -43.36 18.72
C ALA A 12 30.67 -42.43 18.16
N MET A 13 30.46 -41.26 18.77
CA MET A 13 29.44 -40.30 18.29
C MET A 13 29.80 -39.65 16.95
N LEU A 14 31.10 -39.47 16.66
CA LEU A 14 31.57 -39.03 15.33
C LEU A 14 31.35 -40.09 14.23
N GLN A 15 31.40 -41.37 14.59
CA GLN A 15 31.27 -42.47 13.64
C GLN A 15 29.82 -42.72 13.20
N TYR A 16 28.84 -42.28 14.00
CA TYR A 16 27.42 -42.51 13.76
C TYR A 16 26.69 -41.16 13.59
N PRO A 17 26.33 -40.76 12.35
CA PRO A 17 25.76 -39.43 12.05
C PRO A 17 24.52 -39.06 12.87
N GLN A 18 23.71 -40.05 13.25
CA GLN A 18 22.53 -39.86 14.10
C GLN A 18 22.86 -39.37 15.52
N TRP A 19 24.14 -39.37 15.92
CA TRP A 19 24.63 -38.83 17.19
C TRP A 19 25.34 -37.48 17.05
N GLN A 20 25.40 -36.85 15.86
CA GLN A 20 26.07 -35.56 15.67
C GLN A 20 25.50 -34.46 16.58
N ALA A 21 24.17 -34.34 16.67
CA ALA A 21 23.54 -33.43 17.62
C ALA A 21 23.90 -33.76 19.09
N GLY A 22 24.03 -35.06 19.40
CA GLY A 22 24.49 -35.53 20.71
C GLY A 22 25.96 -35.23 21.00
N LEU A 23 26.81 -35.15 19.98
CA LEU A 23 28.23 -34.84 20.11
C LEU A 23 28.49 -33.36 20.42
N ASP A 24 27.77 -32.46 19.75
CA ASP A 24 27.86 -31.02 19.99
C ASP A 24 27.37 -30.69 21.41
N LEU A 25 26.24 -31.29 21.82
CA LEU A 25 25.73 -31.20 23.19
C LEU A 25 26.71 -31.78 24.22
N TRP A 26 27.33 -32.93 23.90
CA TRP A 26 28.31 -33.60 24.77
C TRP A 26 29.59 -32.75 24.94
N CYS A 27 30.04 -32.06 23.89
CA CYS A 27 31.17 -31.12 23.97
C CYS A 27 30.81 -29.87 24.77
N HIS A 28 29.60 -29.33 24.61
CA HIS A 28 29.14 -28.14 25.34
C HIS A 28 29.02 -28.39 26.87
N ILE A 29 28.37 -29.49 27.26
CA ILE A 29 28.12 -29.84 28.67
C ILE A 29 29.41 -30.16 29.44
N PHE A 30 30.34 -30.90 28.84
CA PHE A 30 31.57 -31.32 29.53
C PHE A 30 32.73 -30.31 29.43
N SER A 31 32.53 -29.19 28.74
CA SER A 31 33.43 -28.02 28.77
C SER A 31 33.13 -27.07 29.93
N GLN A 32 31.99 -27.26 30.63
CA GLN A 32 31.66 -26.50 31.83
C GLN A 32 32.45 -27.06 33.03
N SER A 33 33.28 -26.21 33.64
CA SER A 33 34.17 -26.56 34.77
C SER A 33 33.45 -26.94 36.08
N SER A 34 32.13 -26.75 36.16
CA SER A 34 31.30 -27.01 37.34
C SER A 34 30.61 -28.39 37.36
N LEU A 35 30.64 -29.16 36.27
CA LEU A 35 29.89 -30.42 36.14
C LEU A 35 30.71 -31.65 36.56
N ASN A 36 30.70 -31.94 37.86
CA ASN A 36 31.17 -33.22 38.43
C ASN A 36 30.06 -34.28 38.40
N ALA A 37 29.67 -34.75 37.21
CA ALA A 37 28.63 -35.76 37.05
C ALA A 37 29.18 -37.19 37.24
N HIS A 38 28.69 -37.90 38.26
CA HIS A 38 29.13 -39.25 38.65
C HIS A 38 28.17 -40.35 38.16
N SER A 39 27.02 -40.00 37.57
CA SER A 39 26.04 -40.97 37.06
C SER A 39 25.27 -40.47 35.83
N TYR A 40 24.79 -41.41 35.02
CA TYR A 40 23.96 -41.15 33.84
C TYR A 40 22.71 -40.30 34.17
N ASN A 41 22.08 -40.53 35.33
CA ASN A 41 20.87 -39.81 35.72
C ASN A 41 21.12 -38.31 35.98
N GLN A 42 22.32 -37.94 36.46
CA GLN A 42 22.70 -36.53 36.65
C GLN A 42 22.86 -35.82 35.31
N ILE A 43 23.53 -36.49 34.35
CA ILE A 43 23.71 -35.95 32.99
C ILE A 43 22.35 -35.80 32.30
N LYS A 44 21.48 -36.82 32.39
CA LYS A 44 20.13 -36.78 31.82
C LYS A 44 19.32 -35.62 32.39
N LYS A 45 19.34 -35.41 33.72
CA LYS A 45 18.61 -34.31 34.37
C LYS A 45 19.07 -32.93 33.88
N VAL A 46 20.39 -32.71 33.78
CA VAL A 46 20.96 -31.46 33.28
C VAL A 46 20.61 -31.25 31.81
N MET A 47 20.67 -32.31 30.99
CA MET A 47 20.26 -32.25 29.58
C MET A 47 18.78 -31.91 29.42
N THR A 48 17.89 -32.49 30.23
CA THR A 48 16.46 -32.17 30.18
C THR A 48 16.20 -30.72 30.60
N MET A 49 16.88 -30.23 31.64
CA MET A 49 16.76 -28.84 32.09
C MET A 49 17.26 -27.84 31.04
N ASN A 50 18.40 -28.11 30.39
CA ASN A 50 18.94 -27.24 29.34
C ASN A 50 18.04 -27.25 28.09
N ALA A 51 17.53 -28.41 27.67
CA ALA A 51 16.58 -28.49 26.55
C ALA A 51 15.30 -27.70 26.83
N GLN A 52 14.77 -27.78 28.05
CA GLN A 52 13.62 -26.98 28.47
C GLN A 52 13.94 -25.47 28.50
N GLN A 53 15.15 -25.09 28.91
CA GLN A 53 15.63 -23.71 28.88
C GLN A 53 15.72 -23.18 27.45
N ASP A 54 16.30 -23.96 26.52
CA ASP A 54 16.43 -23.60 25.11
C ASP A 54 15.06 -23.47 24.43
N GLU A 55 14.12 -24.37 24.71
CA GLU A 55 12.73 -24.26 24.25
C GLU A 55 12.03 -23.01 24.81
N MET A 56 12.21 -22.70 26.09
CA MET A 56 11.65 -21.49 26.70
C MET A 56 12.21 -20.20 26.08
N VAL A 57 13.51 -20.18 25.77
CA VAL A 57 14.16 -19.05 25.09
C VAL A 57 13.63 -18.90 23.67
N ALA A 58 13.50 -19.99 22.92
CA ALA A 58 12.92 -19.98 21.57
C ALA A 58 11.48 -19.48 21.57
N LEU A 59 10.64 -19.94 22.51
CA LEU A 59 9.27 -19.43 22.69
C LEU A 59 9.25 -17.95 23.04
N GLY A 60 10.16 -17.48 23.90
CA GLY A 60 10.30 -16.07 24.23
C GLY A 60 10.68 -15.20 23.03
N GLN A 61 11.58 -15.68 22.16
CA GLN A 61 11.96 -15.01 20.93
C GLN A 61 10.79 -14.93 19.94
N VAL A 62 10.05 -16.02 19.76
CA VAL A 62 8.85 -16.04 18.91
C VAL A 62 7.78 -15.09 19.46
N ALA A 63 7.52 -15.11 20.78
CA ALA A 63 6.56 -14.21 21.41
C ALA A 63 6.95 -12.73 21.24
N SER A 64 8.24 -12.41 21.39
CA SER A 64 8.76 -11.05 21.15
C SER A 64 8.57 -10.61 19.70
N ALA A 65 8.89 -11.47 18.73
CA ALA A 65 8.70 -11.20 17.30
C ALA A 65 7.21 -10.96 16.98
N ILE A 66 6.32 -11.82 17.46
CA ILE A 66 4.86 -11.64 17.30
C ILE A 66 4.40 -10.31 17.91
N SER A 67 4.89 -9.96 19.10
CA SER A 67 4.54 -8.70 19.76
C SER A 67 5.00 -7.48 18.96
N ALA A 68 6.21 -7.53 18.38
CA ALA A 68 6.75 -6.45 17.56
C ALA A 68 5.90 -6.25 16.30
N THR A 69 5.62 -7.33 15.56
CA THR A 69 4.76 -7.29 14.37
C THR A 69 3.35 -6.84 14.70
N ALA A 70 2.78 -7.27 15.83
CA ALA A 70 1.46 -6.81 16.28
C ALA A 70 1.43 -5.30 16.57
N THR A 71 2.53 -4.74 17.09
CA THR A 71 2.64 -3.30 17.36
C THR A 71 2.72 -2.49 16.07
N GLU A 72 3.50 -2.97 15.10
CA GLU A 72 3.60 -2.35 13.77
C GLU A 72 2.25 -2.37 13.05
N PHE A 73 1.58 -3.53 13.04
CA PHE A 73 0.23 -3.67 12.51
C PHE A 73 -0.76 -2.71 13.18
N ALA A 74 -0.70 -2.56 14.52
CA ALA A 74 -1.58 -1.64 15.23
C ALA A 74 -1.37 -0.18 14.79
N GLY A 75 -0.12 0.23 14.52
CA GLY A 75 0.19 1.55 13.99
C GLY A 75 -0.44 1.78 12.61
N THR A 76 -0.22 0.86 11.68
CA THR A 76 -0.80 0.91 10.34
C THR A 76 -2.34 0.88 10.38
N ALA A 77 -2.92 0.06 11.25
CA ALA A 77 -4.36 -0.04 11.40
C ALA A 77 -4.96 1.30 11.88
N VAL A 78 -4.33 1.97 12.86
CA VAL A 78 -4.78 3.28 13.34
C VAL A 78 -4.74 4.32 12.22
N GLU A 79 -3.69 4.32 11.40
CA GLU A 79 -3.59 5.22 10.25
C GLU A 79 -4.67 4.94 9.20
N LEU A 80 -4.89 3.68 8.84
CA LEU A 80 -5.96 3.29 7.91
C LEU A 80 -7.34 3.68 8.46
N PHE A 81 -7.61 3.45 9.74
CA PHE A 81 -8.85 3.88 10.36
C PHE A 81 -9.01 5.39 10.35
N HIS A 82 -7.94 6.15 10.60
CA HIS A 82 -7.99 7.60 10.46
C HIS A 82 -8.40 8.00 9.04
N TYR A 83 -7.83 7.37 8.02
CA TYR A 83 -8.10 7.67 6.61
C TYR A 83 -9.55 7.32 6.20
N THR A 84 -10.21 6.37 6.88
CA THR A 84 -11.61 6.02 6.59
C THR A 84 -12.64 6.89 7.30
N TYR A 85 -12.34 7.37 8.52
CA TYR A 85 -13.35 8.04 9.36
C TYR A 85 -13.22 9.57 9.41
N THR A 86 -12.08 10.14 9.02
CA THR A 86 -11.90 11.60 9.05
C THR A 86 -12.17 12.23 7.69
N PRO A 87 -12.76 13.44 7.64
CA PRO A 87 -12.93 14.17 6.38
C PRO A 87 -11.57 14.65 5.86
N ILE A 88 -11.44 14.72 4.53
CA ILE A 88 -10.25 15.27 3.85
C ILE A 88 -10.30 16.80 3.95
N GLN A 89 -9.18 17.44 4.28
CA GLN A 89 -9.10 18.90 4.48
C GLN A 89 -8.21 19.62 3.48
N SER A 90 -7.46 18.89 2.64
CA SER A 90 -6.56 19.50 1.65
C SER A 90 -6.38 18.62 0.42
N GLU A 91 -6.00 19.24 -0.70
CA GLU A 91 -5.66 18.54 -1.94
C GLU A 91 -4.43 17.62 -1.77
N LYS A 92 -3.48 18.00 -0.89
CA LYS A 92 -2.36 17.11 -0.56
C LYS A 92 -2.87 15.82 0.09
N GLU A 93 -3.75 15.95 1.08
CA GLU A 93 -4.32 14.80 1.77
C GLU A 93 -5.18 13.92 0.85
N LEU A 94 -5.91 14.53 -0.10
CA LEU A 94 -6.60 13.82 -1.16
C LEU A 94 -5.64 12.92 -1.95
N ILE A 95 -4.51 13.46 -2.41
CA ILE A 95 -3.50 12.73 -3.18
C ILE A 95 -2.89 11.60 -2.34
N ASP A 96 -2.54 11.89 -1.08
CA ASP A 96 -1.94 10.91 -0.17
C ASP A 96 -2.92 9.74 0.08
N ARG A 97 -4.21 10.02 0.31
CA ARG A 97 -5.24 8.98 0.49
C ARG A 97 -5.54 8.19 -0.78
N ALA A 98 -5.54 8.84 -1.94
CA ALA A 98 -5.71 8.17 -3.23
C ALA A 98 -4.58 7.16 -3.47
N ALA A 99 -3.33 7.54 -3.18
CA ALA A 99 -2.19 6.62 -3.29
C ALA A 99 -2.31 5.40 -2.35
N VAL A 100 -2.81 5.60 -1.13
CA VAL A 100 -3.09 4.49 -0.20
C VAL A 100 -4.23 3.61 -0.72
N MET A 101 -5.31 4.20 -1.24
CA MET A 101 -6.41 3.45 -1.84
C MET A 101 -5.93 2.57 -3.00
N ASP A 102 -5.13 3.12 -3.93
CA ASP A 102 -4.56 2.38 -5.06
C ASP A 102 -3.70 1.21 -4.57
N TYR A 103 -2.84 1.47 -3.58
CA TYR A 103 -2.03 0.42 -2.97
C TYR A 103 -2.87 -0.71 -2.33
N LEU A 104 -3.96 -0.37 -1.65
CA LEU A 104 -4.88 -1.35 -1.07
C LEU A 104 -5.62 -2.17 -2.14
N MET A 105 -5.97 -1.54 -3.27
CA MET A 105 -6.56 -2.24 -4.41
C MET A 105 -5.58 -3.22 -5.05
N ASP A 106 -4.31 -2.83 -5.20
CA ASP A 106 -3.25 -3.70 -5.73
C ASP A 106 -2.96 -4.92 -4.83
N LEU A 107 -3.17 -4.78 -3.52
CA LEU A 107 -3.03 -5.88 -2.56
C LEU A 107 -4.18 -6.88 -2.59
N ALA A 108 -5.37 -6.48 -3.07
CA ALA A 108 -6.54 -7.34 -3.10
C ALA A 108 -6.34 -8.48 -4.11
N GLN A 109 -6.52 -9.72 -3.66
CA GLN A 109 -6.49 -10.92 -4.51
C GLN A 109 -7.90 -11.45 -4.80
N HIS A 110 -8.84 -11.17 -3.90
CA HIS A 110 -10.22 -11.61 -3.96
C HIS A 110 -11.20 -10.49 -3.61
N GLU A 111 -12.43 -10.58 -4.12
CA GLU A 111 -13.47 -9.55 -3.93
C GLU A 111 -13.91 -9.36 -2.47
N ASN A 112 -13.63 -10.34 -1.60
CA ASN A 112 -14.02 -10.32 -0.18
C ASN A 112 -12.85 -9.93 0.75
N ASP A 113 -11.73 -9.48 0.20
CA ASP A 113 -10.55 -9.14 0.99
C ASP A 113 -10.80 -7.89 1.84
N ILE A 114 -10.37 -7.92 3.10
CA ILE A 114 -10.59 -6.83 4.05
C ILE A 114 -9.99 -5.50 3.58
N VAL A 115 -8.91 -5.53 2.78
CA VAL A 115 -8.29 -4.33 2.20
C VAL A 115 -9.25 -3.55 1.30
N LEU A 116 -10.19 -4.23 0.63
CA LEU A 116 -11.21 -3.58 -0.21
C LEU A 116 -12.23 -2.81 0.64
N VAL A 117 -12.50 -3.26 1.88
CA VAL A 117 -13.37 -2.51 2.81
C VAL A 117 -12.75 -1.15 3.13
N PHE A 118 -11.44 -1.11 3.37
CA PHE A 118 -10.72 0.14 3.61
C PHE A 118 -10.63 1.00 2.36
N ALA A 119 -10.30 0.41 1.20
CA ALA A 119 -10.23 1.14 -0.06
C ALA A 119 -11.56 1.82 -0.41
N ASN A 120 -12.68 1.10 -0.27
CA ASN A 120 -14.02 1.66 -0.50
C ASN A 120 -14.35 2.79 0.49
N ALA A 121 -14.05 2.62 1.78
CA ALA A 121 -14.30 3.66 2.77
C ALA A 121 -13.42 4.92 2.55
N ILE A 122 -12.21 4.76 2.03
CA ILE A 122 -11.37 5.89 1.59
C ILE A 122 -11.98 6.55 0.36
N SER A 123 -12.47 5.78 -0.60
CA SER A 123 -13.18 6.28 -1.79
C SER A 123 -14.37 7.17 -1.41
N ASP A 124 -15.18 6.77 -0.43
CA ASP A 124 -16.31 7.58 0.06
C ASP A 124 -15.86 8.95 0.59
N ARG A 125 -14.69 9.01 1.26
CA ARG A 125 -14.11 10.26 1.78
C ARG A 125 -13.55 11.15 0.67
N ILE A 126 -12.98 10.54 -0.37
CA ILE A 126 -12.51 11.22 -1.58
C ILE A 126 -13.69 11.88 -2.29
N GLU A 127 -14.75 11.10 -2.55
CA GLU A 127 -15.96 11.60 -3.22
C GLU A 127 -16.61 12.75 -2.44
N GLU A 128 -16.68 12.64 -1.11
CA GLU A 128 -17.21 13.70 -0.24
C GLU A 128 -16.43 15.02 -0.40
N PHE A 129 -15.11 14.95 -0.51
CA PHE A 129 -14.25 16.11 -0.71
C PHE A 129 -14.38 16.70 -2.11
N GLU A 130 -14.36 15.86 -3.14
CA GLU A 130 -14.51 16.28 -4.54
C GLU A 130 -15.86 16.96 -4.79
N ASN A 131 -16.94 16.47 -4.16
CA ASN A 131 -18.26 17.08 -4.23
C ASN A 131 -18.33 18.48 -3.60
N GLN A 132 -17.41 18.82 -2.69
CA GLN A 132 -17.31 20.15 -2.10
C GLN A 132 -16.42 21.10 -2.93
N MET A 133 -15.62 20.57 -3.85
CA MET A 133 -14.78 21.39 -4.70
C MET A 133 -15.62 22.08 -5.78
N GLU A 134 -15.39 23.39 -5.94
CA GLU A 134 -15.92 24.11 -7.09
C GLU A 134 -15.24 23.57 -8.36
N ILE A 135 -16.02 22.96 -9.25
CA ILE A 135 -15.53 22.57 -10.57
C ILE A 135 -15.09 23.86 -11.28
N PRO A 136 -13.80 24.01 -11.64
CA PRO A 136 -13.35 25.21 -12.33
C PRO A 136 -14.13 25.33 -13.64
N THR A 137 -14.89 26.42 -13.75
CA THR A 137 -15.67 26.68 -14.96
C THR A 137 -14.71 27.03 -16.07
N VAL A 138 -14.51 26.11 -17.02
CA VAL A 138 -13.67 26.35 -18.18
C VAL A 138 -14.35 27.43 -19.05
N PRO A 139 -13.69 28.57 -19.33
CA PRO A 139 -14.25 29.61 -20.17
C PRO A 139 -14.69 29.07 -21.53
N VAL A 140 -15.78 29.60 -22.10
CA VAL A 140 -16.28 29.13 -23.41
C VAL A 140 -15.22 29.25 -24.52
N ALA A 141 -14.34 30.23 -24.42
CA ALA A 141 -13.20 30.41 -25.33
C ALA A 141 -12.25 29.21 -25.35
N GLU A 142 -11.91 28.69 -24.16
CA GLU A 142 -10.99 27.56 -24.01
C GLU A 142 -11.66 26.25 -24.42
N LYS A 143 -12.93 26.05 -24.04
CA LYS A 143 -13.77 24.95 -24.54
C LYS A 143 -13.80 24.91 -26.07
N LEU A 144 -14.00 26.06 -26.72
CA LEU A 144 -14.04 26.17 -28.18
C LEU A 144 -12.67 25.86 -28.81
N LYS A 145 -11.58 26.36 -28.22
CA LYS A 145 -10.21 26.09 -28.70
C LYS A 145 -9.88 24.60 -28.64
N MET A 146 -10.18 23.95 -27.52
CA MET A 146 -9.97 22.51 -27.33
C MET A 146 -10.79 21.68 -28.33
N LEU A 147 -12.05 22.05 -28.59
CA LEU A 147 -12.88 21.41 -29.61
C LEU A 147 -12.29 21.56 -31.02
N MET A 148 -11.77 22.74 -31.34
CA MET A 148 -11.13 22.99 -32.63
C MET A 148 -9.87 22.15 -32.81
N GLU A 149 -9.03 22.05 -31.79
CA GLU A 149 -7.83 21.21 -31.79
C GLU A 149 -8.19 19.73 -31.93
N THR A 150 -9.08 19.23 -31.07
CA THR A 150 -9.49 17.81 -31.05
C THR A 150 -10.15 17.37 -32.36
N ARG A 151 -10.93 18.26 -32.99
CA ARG A 151 -11.65 17.96 -34.25
C ARG A 151 -10.93 18.46 -35.50
N SER A 152 -9.68 18.95 -35.37
CA SER A 152 -8.89 19.51 -36.48
C SER A 152 -9.61 20.60 -37.29
N VAL A 153 -10.46 21.39 -36.63
CA VAL A 153 -11.24 22.47 -37.23
C VAL A 153 -10.43 23.76 -37.22
N LYS A 154 -10.30 24.42 -38.37
CA LYS A 154 -9.62 25.71 -38.47
C LYS A 154 -10.63 26.84 -38.28
N GLN A 155 -10.18 28.00 -37.82
CA GLN A 155 -11.04 29.18 -37.65
C GLN A 155 -11.80 29.54 -38.93
N LYS A 156 -11.18 29.33 -40.10
CA LYS A 156 -11.80 29.60 -41.40
C LYS A 156 -13.04 28.73 -41.69
N ASP A 157 -13.14 27.56 -41.06
CA ASP A 157 -14.22 26.60 -41.27
C ASP A 157 -15.47 27.00 -40.47
N LEU A 158 -15.32 27.88 -39.47
CA LEU A 158 -16.39 28.43 -38.64
C LEU A 158 -16.95 29.76 -39.17
N LYS A 159 -16.46 30.22 -40.34
CA LYS A 159 -16.86 31.51 -40.95
C LYS A 159 -18.36 31.64 -41.22
N ASN A 160 -19.05 30.51 -41.39
CA ASN A 160 -20.49 30.43 -41.56
C ASN A 160 -21.28 30.80 -40.28
N ILE A 161 -20.65 30.72 -39.10
CA ILE A 161 -21.25 31.04 -37.80
C ILE A 161 -20.95 32.49 -37.42
N ALA A 162 -19.69 32.92 -37.60
CA ALA A 162 -19.25 34.28 -37.30
C ALA A 162 -18.07 34.69 -38.20
N PRO A 163 -17.86 35.99 -38.45
CA PRO A 163 -16.69 36.48 -39.18
C PRO A 163 -15.38 36.03 -38.53
N GLN A 164 -14.33 35.89 -39.34
CA GLN A 164 -13.00 35.46 -38.88
C GLN A 164 -12.45 36.33 -37.74
N SER A 165 -12.64 37.64 -37.80
CA SER A 165 -12.22 38.57 -36.74
C SER A 165 -12.92 38.27 -35.41
N VAL A 166 -14.23 38.01 -35.47
CA VAL A 166 -15.05 37.68 -34.30
C VAL A 166 -14.64 36.33 -33.72
N ILE A 167 -14.39 35.31 -34.54
CA ILE A 167 -13.91 34.00 -34.06
C ILE A 167 -12.57 34.15 -33.35
N SER A 168 -11.65 34.96 -33.89
CA SER A 168 -10.37 35.25 -33.25
C SER A 168 -10.57 35.96 -31.90
N GLU A 169 -11.46 36.94 -31.81
CA GLU A 169 -11.78 37.63 -30.55
C GLU A 169 -12.40 36.71 -29.50
N LEU A 170 -13.30 35.80 -29.92
CA LEU A 170 -13.91 34.78 -29.05
C LEU A 170 -12.84 33.84 -28.49
N LEU A 171 -11.94 33.32 -29.34
CA LEU A 171 -10.87 32.39 -28.92
C LEU A 171 -9.84 33.04 -27.99
N ASN A 172 -9.67 34.36 -28.09
CA ASN A 172 -8.79 35.12 -27.20
C ASN A 172 -9.50 35.65 -25.94
N GLY A 173 -10.77 35.29 -25.73
CA GLY A 173 -11.56 35.75 -24.57
C GLY A 173 -11.88 37.24 -24.56
N LYS A 174 -11.67 37.96 -25.68
CA LYS A 174 -11.99 39.39 -25.80
C LYS A 174 -13.49 39.64 -25.96
N ARG A 175 -14.25 38.61 -26.31
CA ARG A 175 -15.68 38.67 -26.56
C ARG A 175 -16.35 37.39 -26.05
N THR A 176 -17.55 37.52 -25.51
CA THR A 176 -18.40 36.39 -25.11
C THR A 176 -19.22 35.87 -26.29
N VAL A 177 -19.53 34.57 -26.28
CA VAL A 177 -20.36 33.93 -27.30
C VAL A 177 -21.81 34.35 -27.09
N ASN A 178 -22.46 34.90 -28.13
CA ASN A 178 -23.88 35.21 -28.07
C ASN A 178 -24.75 33.98 -28.37
N LEU A 179 -26.05 34.04 -28.05
CA LEU A 179 -26.97 32.91 -28.22
C LEU A 179 -27.07 32.38 -29.67
N ASN A 180 -26.96 33.26 -30.68
CA ASN A 180 -27.00 32.85 -32.08
C ASN A 180 -25.72 32.11 -32.50
N GLN A 181 -24.56 32.58 -32.04
CA GLN A 181 -23.27 31.91 -32.21
C GLN A 181 -23.24 30.58 -31.47
N ALA A 182 -23.72 30.53 -30.22
CA ALA A 182 -23.84 29.30 -29.44
C ALA A 182 -24.69 28.24 -30.16
N LYS A 183 -25.85 28.63 -30.72
CA LYS A 183 -26.68 27.75 -31.56
C LYS A 183 -25.98 27.33 -32.87
N GLY A 184 -25.13 28.19 -33.43
CA GLY A 184 -24.29 27.86 -34.59
C GLY A 184 -23.24 26.81 -34.26
N PHE A 185 -22.47 27.03 -33.19
CA PHE A 185 -21.45 26.09 -32.72
C PHE A 185 -22.05 24.76 -32.26
N ALA A 186 -23.16 24.79 -31.53
CA ALA A 186 -23.91 23.61 -31.13
C ALA A 186 -24.27 22.70 -32.32
N ARG A 187 -24.79 23.31 -33.40
CA ARG A 187 -25.10 22.57 -34.64
C ARG A 187 -23.86 22.07 -35.36
N TYR A 188 -22.79 22.86 -35.40
CA TYR A 188 -21.56 22.48 -36.09
C TYR A 188 -20.82 21.33 -35.39
N PHE A 189 -20.70 21.38 -34.06
CA PHE A 189 -19.98 20.38 -33.27
C PHE A 189 -20.86 19.20 -32.83
N ASN A 190 -22.18 19.28 -33.06
CA ASN A 190 -23.19 18.34 -32.58
C ASN A 190 -23.17 18.19 -31.05
N LEU A 191 -23.26 19.32 -30.35
CA LEU A 191 -23.24 19.42 -28.89
C LEU A 191 -24.42 20.29 -28.40
N PRO A 192 -24.87 20.11 -27.15
CA PRO A 192 -25.90 20.96 -26.55
C PRO A 192 -25.50 22.44 -26.54
N VAL A 193 -26.49 23.34 -26.69
CA VAL A 193 -26.25 24.79 -26.64
C VAL A 193 -25.64 25.21 -25.31
N SER A 194 -26.02 24.57 -24.20
CA SER A 194 -25.47 24.81 -22.85
C SER A 194 -23.95 24.68 -22.76
N TYR A 195 -23.31 23.94 -23.68
CA TYR A 195 -21.85 23.82 -23.71
C TYR A 195 -21.15 25.14 -24.11
N PHE A 196 -21.81 25.98 -24.90
CA PHE A 196 -21.28 27.23 -25.47
C PHE A 196 -21.86 28.50 -24.82
N VAL A 197 -22.55 28.34 -23.70
CA VAL A 197 -23.13 29.44 -22.93
C VAL A 197 -22.44 29.43 -21.56
N GLU A 198 -22.20 30.63 -21.01
CA GLU A 198 -21.76 30.83 -19.62
C GLU A 198 -22.99 30.96 -18.71
#